data_AF-A0A4Q3RSA4-F1
#
_entry.id   AF-A0A4Q3RSA4-F1
#
_cell.length_a   1.000
_cell.length_b   1.000
_cell.length_c   1.000
_cell.angle_alpha   90.00
_cell.angle_beta   90.00
_cell.angle_gamma   90.00
#
_symmetry.space_group_name_H-M   'P 1'
#
loop_
_entity.id
_entity.type
_entity.pdbx_description
1 polymer ?
#
loop_
_entity_poly.entity_id
_entity_poly.type
_entity_poly.pdbx_seq_one_letter_code
_entity_poly.pdbx_strand_id
1 'polypeptide(L)'
;MISKHVSEEEIQLYVLNPVELAHPARQHIEQCMDCQLRLKEYEALFTAIQSLDKPAFDFDVAALVLPQLEEKRKTSWYRLPLIILGIAASIALLLLPLVIFGGGDKG
;
A
#
# COMPACT_ATOMS: atom_id res chain seq x y z
N MET A 1 -11.29 1.03 24.39
CA MET A 1 -12.46 0.16 24.64
C MET A 1 -13.46 0.43 23.55
N ILE A 2 -13.81 -0.56 22.73
CA ILE A 2 -14.94 -0.43 21.82
C ILE A 2 -16.19 -0.70 22.67
N SER A 3 -17.02 0.33 22.89
CA SER A 3 -18.26 0.24 23.68
C SER A 3 -19.45 -0.29 22.86
N LYS A 4 -19.24 -0.51 21.57
CA LYS A 4 -20.18 -1.04 20.59
C LYS A 4 -19.57 -2.31 19.96
N HIS A 5 -20.39 -3.23 19.47
CA HIS A 5 -19.87 -4.38 18.71
C HIS A 5 -19.11 -3.92 17.46
N VAL A 6 -18.15 -4.74 17.03
CA VAL A 6 -17.42 -4.53 15.76
C VAL A 6 -18.40 -4.55 14.57
N SER A 7 -18.03 -3.84 13.51
CA SER A 7 -18.85 -3.77 12.30
C SER A 7 -18.84 -5.10 11.55
N GLU A 8 -19.78 -5.23 10.61
CA GLU A 8 -19.90 -6.42 9.78
C GLU A 8 -18.66 -6.61 8.90
N GLU A 9 -18.17 -5.52 8.33
CA GLU A 9 -16.98 -5.46 7.50
C GLU A 9 -15.73 -5.87 8.30
N GLU A 10 -15.65 -5.49 9.57
CA GLU A 10 -14.55 -5.87 10.46
C GLU A 10 -14.56 -7.36 10.79
N ILE A 11 -15.75 -7.97 10.98
CA ILE A 11 -15.88 -9.42 11.21
C ILE A 11 -15.49 -10.19 9.94
N GLN A 12 -15.96 -9.76 8.77
CA GLN A 12 -15.59 -10.37 7.49
C GLN A 12 -14.08 -10.24 7.22
N LEU A 13 -13.50 -9.07 7.49
CA LEU A 13 -12.07 -8.84 7.39
C LEU A 13 -11.28 -9.72 8.36
N TYR A 14 -11.79 -9.96 9.57
CA TYR A 14 -11.14 -10.88 10.52
C TYR A 14 -11.06 -12.31 9.95
N VAL A 15 -12.12 -12.81 9.30
CA VAL A 15 -12.13 -14.15 8.69
C VAL A 15 -11.19 -14.23 7.48
N LEU A 16 -11.19 -13.20 6.63
CA LEU A 16 -10.41 -13.18 5.39
C LEU A 16 -8.91 -12.91 5.62
N ASN A 17 -8.60 -11.92 6.45
CA ASN A 17 -7.25 -11.47 6.73
C ASN A 17 -7.15 -10.80 8.11
N PRO A 18 -6.98 -11.59 9.18
CA PRO A 18 -6.95 -11.07 10.55
C PRO A 18 -5.76 -10.12 10.81
N VAL A 19 -4.71 -10.14 9.99
CA VAL A 19 -3.53 -9.27 10.16
C VAL A 19 -3.86 -7.81 9.84
N GLU A 20 -4.78 -7.56 8.91
CA GLU A 20 -5.17 -6.22 8.49
C GLU A 20 -6.13 -5.54 9.49
N LEU A 21 -6.78 -6.31 10.36
CA LEU A 21 -7.70 -5.75 11.34
C LEU A 21 -6.95 -5.03 12.48
N ALA A 22 -7.42 -3.83 12.80
CA ALA A 22 -6.89 -3.02 13.89
C ALA A 22 -6.91 -3.80 15.23
N HIS A 23 -5.84 -3.66 16.01
CA HIS A 23 -5.68 -4.36 17.29
C HIS A 23 -6.88 -4.21 18.25
N PRO A 24 -7.49 -3.02 18.43
CA PRO A 24 -8.64 -2.88 19.33
C PRO A 24 -9.86 -3.69 18.90
N ALA A 25 -10.10 -3.83 17.59
CA ALA A 25 -11.21 -4.61 17.06
C ALA A 25 -10.97 -6.12 17.23
N ARG A 26 -9.73 -6.58 16.96
CA ARG A 26 -9.34 -7.98 17.25
C ARG A 26 -9.52 -8.35 18.71
N GLN A 27 -9.02 -7.50 19.61
CA GLN A 27 -9.16 -7.71 21.04
C GLN A 27 -10.64 -7.74 21.46
N HIS A 28 -11.50 -6.90 20.89
CA HIS A 28 -12.93 -6.93 21.17
C HIS A 28 -13.57 -8.25 20.73
N ILE A 29 -13.25 -8.74 19.53
CA ILE A 29 -13.76 -10.02 19.02
C ILE A 29 -13.34 -11.17 19.94
N GLU A 30 -12.09 -11.18 20.44
CA GLU A 30 -11.60 -12.21 21.36
C GLU A 30 -12.30 -12.17 22.74
N GLN A 31 -12.91 -11.04 23.12
CA GLN A 31 -13.50 -10.82 24.44
C GLN A 31 -15.04 -10.72 24.43
N CYS A 32 -15.68 -10.68 23.26
CA CYS A 32 -17.12 -10.48 23.11
C CYS A 32 -17.79 -11.71 22.49
N MET A 33 -18.64 -12.39 23.28
CA MET A 33 -19.37 -13.60 22.87
C MET A 33 -20.21 -13.38 21.60
N ASP A 34 -20.93 -12.25 21.52
CA ASP A 34 -21.79 -11.96 20.35
C ASP A 34 -20.97 -11.78 19.07
N CYS A 35 -19.79 -11.17 19.17
CA CYS A 35 -18.89 -11.01 18.02
C CYS A 35 -18.26 -12.35 17.63
N GLN A 36 -17.95 -13.22 18.58
CA GLN A 36 -17.46 -14.58 18.31
C GLN A 36 -18.52 -15.44 17.62
N LEU A 37 -19.79 -15.31 18.00
CA LEU A 37 -20.88 -16.04 17.37
C LEU A 37 -21.02 -15.64 15.89
N ARG A 38 -21.06 -14.34 15.60
CA ARG A 38 -21.08 -13.83 14.21
C ARG A 38 -19.84 -14.25 13.43
N LEU A 39 -18.66 -14.21 14.06
CA LEU A 39 -17.42 -14.68 13.44
C LEU A 39 -17.56 -16.14 12.97
N LYS A 40 -18.14 -17.02 13.82
CA LYS A 40 -18.36 -18.43 13.48
C LYS A 40 -19.32 -18.61 12.29
N GLU A 41 -20.34 -17.77 12.17
CA GLU A 41 -21.25 -17.78 11.03
C GLU A 41 -20.50 -17.49 9.72
N TYR A 42 -19.63 -16.46 9.71
CA TYR A 42 -18.81 -16.16 8.54
C TYR A 42 -17.75 -17.21 8.26
N GLU A 43 -17.08 -17.75 9.28
CA GLU A 43 -16.14 -18.87 9.10
C GLU A 43 -16.81 -20.04 8.39
N ALA A 44 -18.04 -20.40 8.79
CA ALA A 44 -18.81 -21.46 8.14
C ALA A 44 -19.15 -21.12 6.69
N LEU A 45 -19.60 -19.89 6.42
CA LEU A 45 -19.93 -19.42 5.08
C LEU A 45 -18.71 -19.43 4.14
N PHE A 46 -17.58 -18.88 4.59
CA PHE A 46 -16.34 -18.87 3.80
C PHE A 46 -15.77 -20.27 3.59
N THR A 47 -15.89 -21.16 4.57
CA THR A 47 -15.50 -22.57 4.42
C THR A 47 -16.35 -23.25 3.34
N ALA A 48 -17.67 -23.02 3.35
CA ALA A 48 -18.56 -23.57 2.34
C ALA A 48 -18.23 -23.03 0.93
N ILE A 49 -17.94 -21.74 0.79
CA ILE A 49 -17.51 -21.14 -0.48
C ILE A 49 -16.18 -21.75 -0.95
N GLN A 50 -15.21 -21.91 -0.05
CA GLN A 50 -13.91 -22.50 -0.39
C GLN A 50 -14.00 -23.98 -0.77
N SER A 51 -15.03 -24.69 -0.31
CA SER A 51 -15.30 -26.08 -0.68
C SER A 51 -15.95 -26.25 -2.06
N LEU A 52 -16.41 -25.15 -2.68
CA LEU A 52 -16.94 -25.21 -4.04
C LEU A 52 -15.83 -25.58 -5.02
N ASP A 53 -16.17 -26.36 -6.04
CA ASP A 53 -15.24 -26.67 -7.11
C ASP A 53 -14.72 -25.38 -7.74
N LYS A 54 -13.39 -25.34 -7.92
CA LYS A 54 -12.76 -24.21 -8.59
C LYS A 54 -13.36 -24.07 -9.99
N PRO A 55 -13.76 -22.87 -10.41
CA PRO A 55 -14.25 -22.67 -11.76
C PRO A 55 -13.14 -23.06 -12.75
N ALA A 56 -13.43 -24.04 -13.58
CA ALA A 56 -12.59 -24.38 -14.71
C ALA A 56 -12.95 -23.41 -15.84
N PHE A 57 -12.02 -22.52 -16.19
CA PHE A 57 -12.13 -21.69 -17.37
C PHE A 57 -11.71 -22.51 -18.58
N ASP A 58 -12.46 -22.41 -19.68
CA ASP A 58 -12.15 -23.01 -20.98
C ASP A 58 -11.09 -22.20 -21.77
N PHE A 59 -10.53 -21.17 -21.15
CA PHE A 59 -9.47 -20.33 -21.68
C PHE A 59 -8.41 -20.01 -20.61
N ASP A 60 -7.23 -19.59 -21.07
CA ASP A 60 -6.15 -19.15 -20.19
C ASP A 60 -6.43 -17.74 -19.64
N VAL A 61 -6.94 -17.68 -18.41
CA VAL A 61 -7.20 -16.42 -17.70
C VAL A 61 -5.91 -15.60 -17.54
N ALA A 62 -4.77 -16.24 -17.29
CA ALA A 62 -3.52 -15.54 -17.08
C ALA A 62 -3.06 -14.83 -18.37
N ALA A 63 -3.22 -15.49 -19.52
CA ALA A 63 -2.94 -14.90 -20.83
C ALA A 63 -3.83 -13.67 -21.12
N LEU A 64 -5.05 -13.63 -20.61
CA LEU A 64 -5.97 -12.50 -20.80
C LEU A 64 -5.77 -11.36 -19.78
N VAL A 65 -5.38 -11.68 -18.54
CA VAL A 65 -5.30 -10.70 -17.45
C VAL A 65 -3.91 -10.05 -17.36
N LEU A 66 -2.83 -10.81 -17.50
CA LEU A 66 -1.47 -10.28 -17.33
C LEU A 66 -1.16 -9.09 -18.25
N PRO A 67 -1.59 -9.05 -19.53
CA PRO A 67 -1.35 -7.90 -20.41
C PRO A 67 -2.12 -6.63 -20.00
N GLN A 68 -3.15 -6.74 -19.15
CA GLN A 68 -3.94 -5.59 -18.69
C GLN A 68 -3.33 -4.88 -17.48
N LEU A 69 -2.30 -5.47 -16.87
CA LEU A 69 -1.60 -4.84 -15.76
C LEU A 69 -0.69 -3.74 -16.29
N GLU A 70 -0.80 -2.52 -15.74
CA GLU A 70 0.12 -1.44 -16.08
C GLU A 70 1.57 -1.88 -15.77
N GLU A 71 2.43 -1.91 -16.78
CA GLU A 71 3.85 -2.12 -16.55
C GLU A 71 4.37 -1.00 -15.63
N LYS A 72 5.05 -1.39 -14.53
CA LYS A 72 5.79 -0.43 -13.71
C LYS A 72 6.70 0.38 -14.63
N ARG A 73 6.39 1.66 -14.83
CA ARG A 73 7.23 2.57 -15.61
C ARG A 73 8.63 2.50 -15.04
N LYS A 74 9.57 1.98 -15.83
CA LYS A 74 11.00 2.07 -15.52
C LYS A 74 11.36 3.54 -15.54
N THR A 75 11.39 4.18 -14.38
CA THR A 75 11.92 5.54 -14.28
C THR A 75 13.35 5.49 -14.77
N SER A 76 13.64 6.25 -15.82
CA SER A 76 14.90 6.09 -16.51
C SER A 76 16.01 6.71 -15.66
N TRP A 77 16.87 5.87 -15.09
CA TRP A 77 17.95 6.21 -14.15
C TRP A 77 18.77 7.44 -14.58
N TYR A 78 18.94 7.65 -15.88
CA TYR A 78 19.69 8.79 -16.44
C TYR A 78 19.03 10.17 -16.20
N ARG A 79 17.77 10.25 -15.79
CA ARG A 79 17.11 11.54 -15.47
C ARG A 79 17.65 12.15 -14.18
N LEU A 80 18.04 11.32 -13.22
CA LEU A 80 18.54 11.74 -11.91
C LEU A 80 19.86 12.55 -12.00
N PRO A 81 20.91 12.09 -12.71
CA PRO A 81 22.13 12.89 -12.87
C PRO A 81 21.90 14.16 -13.70
N LEU A 82 20.98 14.15 -14.67
CA LEU A 82 20.60 15.34 -15.46
C LEU A 82 19.96 16.42 -14.58
N ILE A 83 19.07 16.03 -13.66
CA ILE A 83 18.45 16.96 -12.70
C ILE A 83 19.51 17.51 -11.72
N ILE A 84 20.40 16.65 -11.19
CA ILE A 84 21.48 17.07 -10.29
C ILE A 84 22.41 18.06 -10.98
N LEU A 85 22.80 17.79 -12.23
CA LEU A 85 23.65 18.68 -13.03
C LEU A 85 22.98 20.06 -13.22
N GLY A 86 21.67 20.07 -13.53
CA GLY A 86 20.90 21.30 -13.69
C GLY A 86 20.85 22.14 -12.40
N ILE A 87 20.63 21.49 -11.25
CA ILE A 87 20.63 22.16 -9.94
C ILE A 87 22.04 22.68 -9.59
N ALA A 88 23.08 21.89 -9.83
CA ALA A 88 24.46 22.32 -9.58
C ALA A 88 24.85 23.54 -10.42
N ALA A 89 24.45 23.56 -11.71
CA ALA A 89 24.72 24.67 -12.61
C ALA A 89 24.00 25.97 -12.19
N SER A 90 22.75 25.88 -11.72
CA SER A 90 22.00 27.05 -11.27
C SER A 90 22.56 27.62 -9.96
N ILE A 91 22.96 26.77 -9.01
CA ILE A 91 23.65 27.20 -7.78
C ILE A 91 24.99 27.87 -8.11
N ALA A 92 25.79 27.27 -9.00
CA ALA A 92 27.06 27.84 -9.43
C ALA A 92 26.89 29.23 -10.06
N LEU A 93 25.87 29.41 -10.91
CA LEU A 93 25.56 30.69 -11.53
C LEU A 93 25.18 31.77 -10.50
N LEU A 94 24.42 31.41 -9.47
CA LEU A 94 23.99 32.33 -8.42
C LEU A 94 25.13 32.72 -7.46
N LEU A 95 26.06 31.81 -7.16
CA LEU A 95 27.18 32.06 -6.25
C LEU A 95 28.40 32.71 -6.93
N LEU A 96 28.53 32.58 -8.25
CA LEU A 96 29.58 33.18 -9.07
C LEU A 96 29.80 34.69 -8.83
N PRO A 97 28.76 35.55 -8.83
CA PRO A 97 28.94 36.97 -8.56
C PRO A 97 29.37 37.25 -7.11
N LEU A 98 28.93 36.45 -6.13
CA LEU A 98 29.32 36.59 -4.73
C LEU A 98 30.81 36.30 -4.51
N VAL A 99 31.37 35.32 -5.23
CA VAL A 99 32.80 34.99 -5.17
C VAL A 99 33.65 36.03 -5.91
N ILE A 100 33.18 36.52 -7.06
CA ILE A 100 33.92 37.53 -7.86
C ILE A 100 33.92 38.90 -7.17
N PHE A 101 32.80 39.34 -6.59
CA PHE A 101 32.68 40.66 -5.96
C PHE A 101 32.96 40.67 -4.45
N GLY A 102 32.81 39.53 -3.76
CA GLY A 102 33.04 39.42 -2.31
C GLY A 102 34.50 39.20 -1.89
N GLY A 103 35.42 38.96 -2.83
CA GLY A 103 36.86 38.77 -2.57
C GLY A 103 37.67 40.07 -2.44
N GLY A 104 37.03 41.24 -2.54
CA GLY A 104 37.69 42.55 -2.70
C GLY A 104 37.93 43.36 -1.43
N ASP A 105 37.89 42.78 -0.23
CA ASP A 105 38.27 43.47 1.02
C ASP A 105 39.35 42.70 1.77
N LYS A 106 40.60 42.84 1.30
CA LYS A 106 41.81 42.62 2.09
C LYS A 106 42.84 43.66 1.67
N GLY A 107 42.91 44.77 2.40
CA GLY A 107 43.92 45.81 2.24
C GLY A 107 43.50 47.13 2.84
#